data_AF-A0A4Y1PYI3-F1
#
_entry.id   AF-A0A4Y1PYI3-F1
#
_cell.length_a   1.000
_cell.length_b   1.000
_cell.length_c   1.000
_cell.angle_alpha   90.00
_cell.angle_beta   90.00
_cell.angle_gamma   90.00
#
_symmetry.space_group_name_H-M   'P 1'
#
loop_
_entity.id
_entity.type
_entity.pdbx_description
1 polymer ?
#
loop_
_entity_poly.entity_id
_entity_poly.type
_entity_poly.pdbx_seq_one_letter_code
_entity_poly.pdbx_strand_id
1 'polypeptide(L)'
;QSKTIGPHGEITSLTMNLHLEGDFRQTKKKITWLAQPTDGHRLIDITLLDYDYLITKKKLEEDDDVKDFVNPISEFREAAFTDTNAAALKKGDII
;
A
#
# COMPACT_ATOMS: atom_id res chain seq x y z
N GLN A 1 14.64 7.39 19.16
CA GLN A 1 13.62 7.58 18.10
C GLN A 1 12.60 8.56 18.63
N SER A 2 12.14 9.52 17.83
CA SER A 2 11.16 10.54 18.21
C SER A 2 10.13 10.75 17.10
N LYS A 3 8.97 11.30 17.42
CA LYS A 3 7.91 11.64 16.45
C LYS A 3 7.48 13.09 16.63
N THR A 4 7.07 13.72 15.53
CA THR A 4 6.45 15.05 15.53
C THR A 4 4.95 14.88 15.36
N ILE A 5 4.17 15.63 16.15
CA ILE A 5 2.72 15.60 16.13
C ILE A 5 2.22 16.95 15.61
N GLY A 6 1.31 16.90 14.64
CA GLY A 6 0.67 18.07 14.06
C GLY A 6 -0.46 18.65 14.92
N PRO A 7 -1.05 19.77 14.49
CA PRO A 7 -2.05 20.51 15.26
C PRO A 7 -3.34 19.72 15.55
N HIS A 8 -3.63 18.66 14.79
CA HIS A 8 -4.83 17.84 14.97
C HIS A 8 -4.53 16.45 15.57
N GLY A 9 -3.32 16.25 16.11
CA GLY A 9 -2.92 14.99 16.74
C GLY A 9 -2.36 13.93 15.78
N GLU A 10 -2.24 14.25 14.49
CA GLU A 10 -1.65 13.41 13.47
C GLU A 10 -0.12 13.34 13.59
N ILE A 11 0.48 12.21 13.24
CA ILE A 11 1.94 12.07 13.20
C ILE A 11 2.42 12.60 11.86
N THR A 12 3.25 13.64 11.86
CA THR A 12 3.75 14.30 10.64
C THR A 12 5.17 13.88 10.26
N SER A 13 5.97 13.43 11.23
CA SER A 13 7.31 12.89 10.97
C SER A 13 7.78 11.93 12.05
N LEU A 14 8.72 11.06 11.68
CA LEU A 14 9.40 10.13 12.57
C LEU A 14 10.91 10.25 12.37
N THR A 15 11.66 10.39 13.46
CA THR A 15 13.13 10.39 13.46
C THR A 15 13.63 9.10 14.09
N MET A 16 14.44 8.37 13.33
CA MET A 16 15.01 7.08 13.72
C MET A 16 16.53 7.13 13.61
N ASN A 17 17.21 6.31 14.42
CA ASN A 17 18.66 6.14 14.36
C ASN A 17 18.99 4.83 13.66
N LEU A 18 19.93 4.89 12.71
CA LEU A 18 20.46 3.72 12.03
C LEU A 18 21.39 2.96 12.99
N HIS A 19 21.14 1.66 13.18
CA HIS A 19 21.90 0.80 14.07
C HIS A 19 22.56 -0.34 13.29
N LEU A 20 23.70 -0.07 12.67
CA LEU A 20 24.40 -1.02 11.79
C LEU A 20 25.07 -2.19 12.55
N GLU A 21 25.40 -2.00 13.83
CA GLU A 21 26.02 -3.03 14.67
C GLU A 21 25.01 -4.06 15.21
N GLY A 22 23.71 -3.84 14.99
CA GLY A 22 22.65 -4.70 15.50
C GLY A 22 22.49 -6.02 14.74
N ASP A 23 22.03 -7.06 15.44
CA ASP A 23 21.67 -8.34 14.83
C ASP A 23 20.30 -8.24 14.13
N PHE A 24 20.30 -8.28 12.80
CA PHE A 24 19.10 -8.18 11.98
C PHE A 24 18.07 -9.28 12.26
N ARG A 25 18.49 -10.45 12.79
CA ARG A 25 17.58 -11.56 13.11
C ARG A 25 16.67 -11.25 14.29
N GLN A 26 17.08 -10.32 15.16
CA GLN A 26 16.28 -9.89 16.31
C GLN A 26 15.26 -8.81 15.92
N THR A 27 15.31 -8.31 14.69
CA THR A 27 14.39 -7.30 14.18
C THR A 27 13.03 -7.93 13.85
N LYS A 28 12.06 -7.71 14.75
CA LYS A 28 10.70 -8.29 14.62
C LYS A 28 9.81 -7.58 13.61
N LYS A 29 10.01 -6.28 13.40
CA LYS A 29 9.17 -5.45 12.54
C LYS A 29 9.98 -5.01 11.33
N LYS A 30 9.44 -5.23 10.14
CA LYS A 30 10.00 -4.77 8.87
C LYS A 30 8.99 -3.85 8.22
N ILE A 31 9.48 -2.79 7.61
CA ILE A 31 8.67 -1.81 6.89
C ILE A 31 9.28 -1.62 5.51
N THR A 32 8.45 -1.24 4.55
CA THR A 32 8.87 -0.78 3.22
C THR A 32 8.84 0.74 3.22
N TRP A 33 9.80 1.37 2.54
CA TRP A 33 9.86 2.82 2.40
C TRP A 33 10.37 3.22 1.02
N LEU A 34 10.02 4.43 0.61
CA LEU A 34 10.61 5.10 -0.56
C LEU A 34 11.58 6.17 -0.05
N ALA A 35 12.69 6.35 -0.78
CA ALA A 35 13.62 7.44 -0.49
C ALA A 35 12.97 8.80 -0.78
N GLN A 36 13.45 9.84 -0.11
CA GLN A 36 13.00 11.21 -0.40
C GLN A 36 13.31 11.56 -1.86
N PRO A 37 12.34 12.13 -2.61
CA PRO A 37 12.55 12.46 -4.02
C PRO A 37 13.66 13.50 -4.20
N THR A 38 14.44 13.31 -5.25
CA THR A 38 15.45 14.27 -5.73
C THR A 38 15.26 14.51 -7.23
N ASP A 39 15.94 15.51 -7.81
CA ASP A 39 15.82 15.79 -9.25
C ASP A 39 16.18 14.60 -10.15
N GLY A 40 17.16 13.79 -9.72
CA GLY A 40 17.59 12.58 -10.44
C GLY A 40 16.75 11.33 -10.13
N HIS A 41 16.05 11.31 -8.99
CA HIS A 41 15.24 10.18 -8.52
C HIS A 41 13.90 10.68 -7.99
N ARG A 42 12.97 10.94 -8.92
CA ARG A 42 11.61 11.36 -8.60
C ARG A 42 10.71 10.16 -8.29
N LEU A 43 9.75 10.36 -7.40
CA LEU A 43 8.67 9.39 -7.22
C LEU A 43 7.67 9.50 -8.38
N ILE A 44 7.01 8.39 -8.69
CA ILE A 44 5.97 8.34 -9.71
C ILE A 44 4.62 8.23 -9.02
N ASP A 45 3.70 9.12 -9.40
CA ASP A 45 2.30 9.04 -8.99
C ASP A 45 1.63 7.83 -9.63
N ILE A 46 1.01 6.99 -8.80
CA ILE A 46 0.26 5.81 -9.24
C ILE A 46 -1.10 5.74 -8.55
N THR A 47 -1.99 4.93 -9.11
CA THR A 47 -3.22 4.51 -8.44
C THR A 47 -3.11 3.02 -8.18
N LEU A 48 -3.12 2.64 -6.92
CA LEU A 48 -3.26 1.26 -6.50
C LEU A 48 -4.74 0.88 -6.61
N LEU A 49 -4.99 -0.24 -7.27
CA LEU A 49 -6.31 -0.85 -7.38
C LEU A 49 -6.28 -2.14 -6.56
N ASP A 50 -6.97 -2.13 -5.42
CA ASP A 50 -7.20 -3.32 -4.61
C ASP A 50 -8.60 -3.85 -4.87
N TYR A 51 -8.71 -5.17 -5.00
CA TYR A 51 -9.93 -5.85 -5.42
C TYR A 51 -10.35 -6.86 -4.38
N ASP A 52 -11.57 -6.73 -3.89
CA ASP A 52 -12.22 -7.68 -3.01
C ASP A 52 -13.15 -8.62 -3.79
N TYR A 53 -13.74 -9.59 -3.10
CA TYR A 53 -14.70 -10.51 -3.68
C TYR A 53 -15.87 -9.76 -4.31
N LEU A 54 -16.25 -10.19 -5.52
CA LEU A 54 -17.39 -9.64 -6.24
C LEU A 54 -18.73 -9.98 -5.58
N ILE A 55 -18.79 -11.07 -4.81
CA ILE A 55 -19.99 -11.51 -4.09
C ILE A 55 -19.69 -11.73 -2.61
N THR A 56 -20.69 -11.45 -1.77
CA THR A 56 -20.60 -11.59 -0.32
C THR A 56 -20.85 -13.02 0.17
N LYS A 57 -21.44 -13.87 -0.67
CA LYS A 57 -21.75 -15.27 -0.36
C LYS A 57 -20.77 -16.21 -1.07
N LYS A 58 -20.10 -17.08 -0.32
CA LYS A 58 -19.07 -18.01 -0.84
C LYS A 58 -19.58 -18.99 -1.90
N LYS A 59 -20.84 -19.43 -1.77
CA LYS A 59 -21.52 -20.33 -2.71
C LYS A 59 -22.98 -19.92 -2.78
N LEU A 60 -23.44 -19.65 -3.99
CA LEU A 60 -24.85 -19.41 -4.27
C LEU A 60 -25.55 -20.77 -4.38
N GLU A 61 -26.76 -20.84 -3.86
CA GLU A 61 -27.68 -21.96 -4.00
C GLU A 61 -28.65 -21.70 -5.17
N GLU A 62 -29.41 -22.71 -5.58
CA GLU A 62 -30.23 -22.66 -6.80
C GLU A 62 -31.35 -21.60 -6.76
N ASP A 63 -31.73 -21.17 -5.57
CA ASP A 63 -32.79 -20.19 -5.30
C ASP A 63 -32.27 -18.77 -5.04
N ASP A 64 -30.96 -18.54 -5.05
CA ASP A 64 -30.38 -17.21 -4.85
C ASP A 64 -30.36 -16.38 -6.16
N ASP A 65 -30.71 -15.09 -6.09
CA ASP A 65 -30.37 -14.12 -7.14
C ASP A 65 -29.01 -13.48 -6.83
N VAL A 66 -28.06 -13.60 -7.77
CA VAL A 66 -26.70 -13.04 -7.68
C VAL A 66 -26.73 -11.55 -7.30
N LYS A 67 -27.72 -10.80 -7.79
CA LYS A 67 -27.84 -9.35 -7.56
C LYS A 67 -27.94 -9.00 -6.08
N ASP A 68 -28.53 -9.88 -5.28
CA ASP A 68 -28.72 -9.67 -3.84
C ASP A 68 -27.41 -9.88 -3.07
N PHE A 69 -26.41 -10.52 -3.69
CA PHE A 69 -25.13 -10.85 -3.09
C PHE A 69 -23.95 -10.11 -3.71
N VAL A 70 -24.17 -9.20 -4.67
CA VAL A 70 -23.11 -8.36 -5.24
C VAL A 70 -22.50 -7.51 -4.13
N ASN A 71 -21.16 -7.55 -4.00
CA ASN A 71 -20.46 -6.68 -3.08
C ASN A 71 -20.54 -5.23 -3.60
N PRO A 72 -21.13 -4.30 -2.84
CA PRO A 72 -21.27 -2.91 -3.27
C PRO A 72 -19.92 -2.19 -3.40
N ILE A 73 -18.87 -2.68 -2.72
CA ILE A 73 -17.53 -2.11 -2.74
C ILE A 73 -16.53 -3.25 -2.94
N SER A 74 -16.25 -3.57 -4.20
CA SER A 74 -15.27 -4.61 -4.58
C SER A 74 -13.98 -4.05 -5.19
N GLU A 75 -13.91 -2.73 -5.43
CA GLU A 75 -12.72 -2.04 -5.93
C GLU A 75 -12.40 -0.86 -5.01
N PHE A 76 -11.15 -0.79 -4.58
CA PHE A 76 -10.60 0.29 -3.77
C PHE A 76 -9.49 0.98 -4.55
N ARG A 77 -9.58 2.30 -4.67
CA ARG A 77 -8.60 3.12 -5.38
C ARG A 77 -7.83 3.97 -4.39
N GLU A 78 -6.53 3.81 -4.35
CA GLU A 78 -5.66 4.61 -3.49
C GLU A 78 -4.61 5.33 -4.34
N ALA A 79 -4.52 6.65 -4.16
CA ALA A 79 -3.42 7.44 -4.73
C ALA A 79 -2.15 7.14 -3.93
N ALA A 80 -1.09 6.75 -4.61
CA ALA A 80 0.16 6.35 -3.98
C ALA A 80 1.37 6.80 -4.82
N PHE A 81 2.55 6.61 -4.24
CA PHE A 81 3.82 6.80 -4.90
C PHE A 81 4.54 5.48 -5.10
N THR A 82 5.32 5.39 -6.18
CA THR A 82 6.28 4.30 -6.41
C THR A 82 7.64 4.87 -6.84
N ASP A 83 8.67 4.03 -6.83
CA ASP A 83 9.99 4.39 -7.30
C ASP A 83 10.08 4.44 -8.84
N THR A 84 11.19 4.98 -9.35
CA THR A 84 11.38 5.21 -10.79
C THR A 84 11.36 3.94 -11.63
N ASN A 85 11.64 2.76 -11.05
CA ASN A 85 11.70 1.51 -11.81
C ASN A 85 10.33 1.13 -12.39
N ALA A 86 9.25 1.58 -11.75
CA ALA A 86 7.90 1.35 -12.25
C ALA A 86 7.62 2.04 -13.60
N ALA A 87 8.38 3.06 -13.99
CA ALA A 87 8.21 3.73 -15.29
C ALA A 87 8.45 2.81 -16.48
N ALA A 88 9.24 1.75 -16.30
CA ALA A 88 9.61 0.82 -17.37
C ALA A 88 8.63 -0.36 -17.51
N LEU A 89 7.65 -0.47 -16.61
CA LEU A 89 6.69 -1.56 -16.60
C LEU A 89 5.75 -1.49 -17.81
N LYS A 90 5.45 -2.66 -18.35
CA LYS A 90 4.50 -2.86 -19.43
C LYS A 90 3.22 -3.48 -18.88
N LYS A 91 2.13 -3.29 -19.62
CA LYS A 91 0.86 -3.93 -19.31
C LYS A 91 1.05 -5.45 -19.29
N GLY A 92 0.70 -6.07 -18.17
CA GLY A 92 0.81 -7.51 -17.95
C GLY A 92 2.06 -7.93 -17.17
N ASP A 93 2.96 -7.00 -16.84
CA ASP A 93 4.08 -7.30 -15.95
C ASP A 93 3.59 -7.58 -14.53
N ILE A 94 4.22 -8.53 -13.85
CA ILE A 94 3.93 -8.95 -12.47
C ILE A 94 5.13 -8.55 -11.60
N ILE A 95 4.86 -7.89 -10.46
CA ILE A 95 5.83 -7.28 -9.55
C ILE A 95 5.73 -7.95 -8.17
#